data_AF-A0A9R1BG70-F1
#
_entry.id   AF-A0A9R1BG70-F1
#
_cell.length_a   1.000
_cell.length_b   1.000
_cell.length_c   1.000
_cell.angle_alpha   90.00
_cell.angle_beta   90.00
_cell.angle_gamma   90.00
#
_symmetry.space_group_name_H-M   'P 1'
#
loop_
_entity.id
_entity.type
_entity.pdbx_description
1 polymer ?
#
loop_
_entity_poly.entity_id
_entity_poly.type
_entity_poly.pdbx_seq_one_letter_code
_entity_poly.pdbx_strand_id
1 'polypeptide(L)'
;MVCDQNETDLDINIPAVLLPKDAGTILQGLLSLGKVSVQLYSPDRPLVDTAEVFLWLMAVGTILGASYWSAWSAREALIEQEKLLKDGHESSVNIEAEGSTGMVDITMTSAMLFIVVASLFLVMLYKLMSHWFVELLVVIFCIGGVEGLQTCLVALLSRWFKPAARSFVKVPFFGAVSYLTLAVCPFCIVFAVLWAVYRRMPYAWIGQDVLVSAVLFFAPSIGIILC
;
A
#
# COMPACT_ATOMS: atom_id res chain seq x y z
N MET A 1 -25.75 24.21 39.32
CA MET A 1 -25.07 24.77 40.51
C MET A 1 -25.07 26.28 40.34
N VAL A 2 -25.53 26.99 41.36
CA VAL A 2 -25.57 28.46 41.40
C VAL A 2 -24.13 28.95 41.48
N CYS A 3 -23.70 29.81 40.56
CA CYS A 3 -22.39 30.43 40.61
C CYS A 3 -22.56 31.89 41.07
N ASP A 4 -21.91 32.26 42.17
CA ASP A 4 -21.79 33.65 42.61
C ASP A 4 -20.78 34.40 41.73
N GLN A 5 -21.02 35.69 41.52
CA GLN A 5 -20.37 36.53 40.50
C GLN A 5 -18.88 36.87 40.76
N ASN A 6 -18.23 36.28 41.78
CA ASN A 6 -16.91 36.74 42.23
C ASN A 6 -15.84 35.64 42.41
N GLU A 7 -16.03 34.44 41.87
CA GLU A 7 -15.00 33.41 41.86
C GLU A 7 -14.08 33.61 40.64
N THR A 8 -12.83 33.97 40.89
CA THR A 8 -11.75 34.04 39.89
C THR A 8 -11.54 32.66 39.27
N ASP A 9 -11.43 32.62 37.93
CA ASP A 9 -11.17 31.46 37.08
C ASP A 9 -10.20 30.46 37.76
N LEU A 10 -10.75 29.42 38.38
CA LEU A 10 -9.97 28.36 39.01
C LEU A 10 -9.39 27.53 37.87
N ASP A 11 -8.08 27.59 37.69
CA ASP A 11 -7.33 26.77 36.73
C ASP A 11 -7.33 25.30 37.19
N ILE A 12 -8.47 24.63 36.98
CA ILE A 12 -8.66 23.22 37.32
C ILE A 12 -8.09 22.39 36.18
N ASN A 13 -6.82 22.02 36.30
CA ASN A 13 -6.20 21.06 35.39
C ASN A 13 -6.63 19.63 35.77
N ILE A 14 -7.71 19.12 35.15
CA ILE A 14 -8.18 17.75 35.35
C ILE A 14 -7.36 16.80 34.45
N PRO A 15 -6.45 15.97 35.00
CA PRO A 15 -5.70 15.02 34.19
C PRO A 15 -6.63 13.92 33.66
N ALA A 16 -6.74 13.82 32.34
CA ALA A 16 -7.43 12.73 31.67
C ALA A 16 -6.45 11.66 31.21
N VAL A 17 -6.75 10.39 31.49
CA VAL A 17 -5.92 9.24 31.10
C VAL A 17 -6.79 8.18 30.43
N LEU A 18 -6.31 7.64 29.31
CA LEU A 18 -6.93 6.49 28.65
C LEU A 18 -6.48 5.20 29.34
N LEU A 19 -7.43 4.42 29.85
CA LEU A 19 -7.17 3.06 30.33
C LEU A 19 -7.69 2.02 29.33
N PRO A 20 -6.92 0.94 29.08
CA PRO A 20 -7.45 -0.26 28.43
C PRO A 20 -8.67 -0.80 29.20
N LYS A 21 -9.62 -1.38 28.47
CA LYS A 21 -10.87 -1.91 29.06
C LYS A 21 -10.60 -2.88 30.21
N ASP A 22 -9.61 -3.75 30.04
CA ASP A 22 -9.25 -4.77 31.04
C ASP A 22 -8.74 -4.12 32.33
N ALA A 23 -7.83 -3.14 32.21
CA ALA A 23 -7.34 -2.37 33.35
C ALA A 23 -8.46 -1.57 34.04
N GLY A 24 -9.41 -1.04 33.27
CA GLY A 24 -10.59 -0.35 33.78
C GLY A 24 -11.48 -1.26 34.64
N THR A 25 -11.69 -2.52 34.22
CA THR A 25 -12.49 -3.48 34.99
C THR A 25 -11.82 -3.87 36.31
N ILE A 26 -10.50 -4.04 36.31
CA ILE A 26 -9.72 -4.32 37.53
C ILE A 26 -9.83 -3.14 38.50
N LEU A 27 -9.65 -1.91 38.00
CA LEU A 27 -9.76 -0.70 38.81
C LEU A 27 -11.16 -0.56 39.43
N GLN A 28 -12.22 -0.82 38.64
CA GLN A 28 -13.60 -0.80 39.13
C GLN A 28 -13.86 -1.86 40.21
N GLY A 29 -13.28 -3.05 40.07
CA GLY A 29 -13.30 -4.08 41.11
C GLY A 29 -12.62 -3.64 42.40
N LEU A 30 -11.44 -3.03 42.31
CA LEU A 30 -10.71 -2.51 43.48
C LEU A 30 -11.44 -1.35 44.16
N LEU A 31 -12.09 -0.47 43.39
CA LEU A 31 -12.91 0.62 43.93
C LEU A 31 -14.14 0.12 44.72
N SER A 32 -14.68 -1.06 44.35
CA SER A 32 -15.81 -1.66 45.07
C SER A 32 -15.43 -2.22 46.45
N LEU A 33 -14.14 -2.51 46.68
CA LEU A 33 -13.61 -3.07 47.93
C LEU A 33 -13.22 -1.99 48.95
N GLY A 34 -13.06 -0.72 48.53
CA GLY A 34 -12.74 0.38 49.43
C GLY A 34 -11.99 1.52 48.76
N LYS A 35 -11.32 2.35 49.58
CA LYS A 35 -10.53 3.49 49.11
C LYS A 35 -9.20 3.01 48.52
N VAL A 36 -9.00 3.26 47.22
CA VAL A 36 -7.76 2.94 46.49
C VAL A 36 -7.03 4.24 46.17
N SER A 37 -5.73 4.31 46.47
CA SER A 37 -4.87 5.40 46.00
C SER A 37 -4.26 5.01 44.66
N VAL A 38 -4.36 5.88 43.66
CA VAL A 38 -3.85 5.65 42.30
C VAL A 38 -2.79 6.70 42.03
N GLN A 39 -1.63 6.27 41.55
CA GLN A 39 -0.57 7.18 41.12
C GLN A 39 -0.43 7.11 39.61
N LEU A 40 -0.42 8.29 38.98
CA LEU A 40 -0.16 8.41 37.55
C LEU A 40 1.35 8.31 37.33
N TYR A 41 1.77 7.31 36.58
CA TYR A 41 3.15 7.15 36.14
C TYR A 41 3.20 7.37 34.63
N SER A 42 4.02 8.33 34.20
CA SER A 42 4.41 8.49 32.80
C SER A 42 5.83 7.95 32.66
N PRO A 43 6.02 6.75 32.06
CA PRO A 43 7.36 6.24 31.78
C PRO A 43 8.12 7.22 30.88
N ASP A 44 9.43 7.35 31.10
CA ASP A 44 10.31 8.08 30.19
C ASP A 44 10.27 7.41 28.81
N ARG A 45 9.79 8.15 27.80
CA ARG A 45 9.75 7.62 26.44
C ARG A 45 11.15 7.75 25.83
N PRO A 46 11.76 6.67 25.32
CA PRO A 46 13.00 6.80 24.58
C PRO A 46 12.79 7.69 23.35
N LEU A 47 13.81 8.46 22.98
CA LEU A 47 13.74 9.40 21.85
C LEU A 47 13.48 8.71 20.50
N VAL A 48 13.87 7.44 20.38
CA VAL A 48 13.64 6.59 19.21
C VAL A 48 13.15 5.24 19.72
N ASP A 49 11.95 4.85 19.30
CA ASP A 49 11.41 3.54 19.61
C ASP A 49 11.99 2.48 18.66
N THR A 50 12.12 1.25 19.12
CA THR A 50 12.61 0.14 18.30
C THR A 50 11.72 -0.06 17.07
N ALA A 51 10.40 0.12 17.22
CA ALA A 51 9.45 0.05 16.12
C ALA A 51 9.70 1.10 15.02
N GLU A 52 10.16 2.29 15.39
CA GLU A 52 10.45 3.37 14.44
C GLU A 52 11.62 3.01 13.52
N VAL A 53 12.67 2.41 14.07
CA VAL A 53 13.82 1.93 13.29
C VAL A 53 13.41 0.84 12.31
N PHE A 54 12.57 -0.11 12.75
CA PHE A 54 12.05 -1.16 11.87
C PHE A 54 11.19 -0.60 10.73
N LEU A 55 10.30 0.35 11.02
CA LEU A 55 9.46 1.00 10.01
C LEU A 55 10.32 1.79 9.00
N TRP A 56 11.34 2.51 9.47
CA TRP A 56 12.25 3.23 8.59
C TRP A 56 13.01 2.28 7.65
N LEU A 57 13.55 1.17 8.16
CA LEU A 57 14.22 0.17 7.34
C LEU A 57 13.30 -0.47 6.29
N MET A 58 12.05 -0.80 6.67
CA MET A 58 11.07 -1.34 5.72
C MET A 58 10.69 -0.33 4.63
N ALA A 59 10.55 0.96 4.99
CA ALA A 59 10.26 2.02 4.04
C ALA A 59 11.41 2.19 3.03
N VAL A 60 12.65 2.30 3.51
CA VAL A 60 13.85 2.43 2.65
C VAL A 60 14.01 1.20 1.76
N GLY A 61 13.82 0.00 2.30
CA GLY A 61 13.88 -1.25 1.55
C GLY A 61 12.87 -1.30 0.41
N THR A 62 11.62 -0.91 0.68
CA THR A 62 10.55 -0.86 -0.32
C THR A 62 10.85 0.15 -1.42
N ILE A 63 11.36 1.34 -1.07
CA ILE A 63 11.74 2.38 -2.04
C ILE A 63 12.86 1.88 -2.96
N LEU A 64 13.95 1.36 -2.39
CA LEU A 64 15.08 0.84 -3.17
C LEU A 64 14.65 -0.31 -4.07
N GLY A 65 13.81 -1.21 -3.55
CA GLY A 65 13.24 -2.32 -4.32
C GLY A 65 12.41 -1.84 -5.50
N ALA A 66 11.48 -0.90 -5.29
CA ALA A 66 10.65 -0.33 -6.34
C ALA A 66 11.48 0.46 -7.37
N SER A 67 12.50 1.22 -6.94
CA SER A 67 13.41 1.92 -7.86
C SER A 67 14.23 0.94 -8.72
N TYR A 68 14.76 -0.13 -8.12
CA TYR A 68 15.50 -1.15 -8.85
C TYR A 68 14.60 -1.89 -9.84
N TRP A 69 13.37 -2.22 -9.42
CA TRP A 69 12.37 -2.84 -10.28
C TRP A 69 12.01 -1.96 -11.47
N SER A 70 11.74 -0.67 -11.22
CA SER A 70 11.45 0.31 -12.27
C SER A 70 12.59 0.39 -13.29
N ALA A 71 13.83 0.58 -12.83
CA ALA A 71 15.00 0.63 -13.70
C ALA A 71 15.22 -0.66 -14.50
N TRP A 72 14.92 -1.82 -13.90
CA TRP A 72 15.02 -3.11 -14.57
C TRP A 72 13.92 -3.30 -15.62
N SER A 73 12.66 -2.98 -15.28
CA SER A 73 11.53 -3.10 -16.20
C SER A 73 11.71 -2.21 -17.44
N ALA A 74 12.26 -1.00 -17.28
CA ALA A 74 12.61 -0.12 -18.40
C ALA A 74 13.70 -0.73 -19.31
N ARG A 75 14.66 -1.46 -18.75
CA ARG A 75 15.69 -2.17 -19.54
C ARG A 75 15.10 -3.32 -20.35
N GLU A 76 14.16 -4.09 -19.80
CA GLU A 76 13.52 -5.15 -20.57
C GLU A 76 12.66 -4.60 -21.71
N ALA A 77 11.92 -3.51 -21.48
CA ALA A 77 11.16 -2.82 -22.53
C ALA A 77 12.06 -2.33 -23.68
N LEU A 78 13.23 -1.75 -23.37
CA LEU A 78 14.22 -1.34 -24.38
C LEU A 78 14.77 -2.51 -25.19
N ILE A 79 15.06 -3.64 -24.53
CA ILE A 79 15.57 -4.85 -25.20
C ILE A 79 14.50 -5.45 -26.11
N GLU A 80 13.22 -5.45 -25.70
CA GLU A 80 12.13 -5.89 -26.56
C GLU A 80 11.95 -4.96 -27.76
N GLN A 81 12.00 -3.64 -27.56
CA GLN A 81 11.92 -2.69 -28.66
C GLN A 81 13.08 -2.86 -29.65
N GLU A 82 14.32 -3.07 -29.17
CA GLU A 82 15.47 -3.34 -30.04
C GLU A 82 15.30 -4.63 -30.84
N LYS A 83 14.77 -5.70 -30.23
CA LYS A 83 14.45 -6.94 -30.94
C LYS A 83 13.37 -6.74 -31.99
N LEU A 84 12.29 -6.04 -31.66
CA LEU A 84 11.22 -5.73 -32.62
C LEU A 84 11.72 -4.83 -33.76
N LEU A 85 12.61 -3.87 -33.48
CA LEU A 85 13.25 -3.04 -34.50
C LEU A 85 14.18 -3.87 -35.39
N LYS A 86 14.93 -4.82 -34.81
CA LYS A 86 15.83 -5.70 -35.56
C LYS A 86 15.07 -6.72 -36.41
N ASP A 87 13.96 -7.24 -35.92
CA ASP A 87 13.05 -8.12 -36.67
C ASP A 87 12.21 -7.31 -37.70
N GLY A 88 11.96 -6.03 -37.43
CA GLY A 88 11.28 -5.09 -38.33
C GLY A 88 12.18 -4.43 -39.38
N HIS A 89 13.51 -4.43 -39.20
CA HIS A 89 14.46 -3.83 -40.15
C HIS A 89 14.60 -4.62 -41.47
N GLU A 90 13.98 -5.79 -41.61
CA GLU A 90 13.79 -6.43 -42.91
C GLU A 90 12.61 -5.85 -43.71
N SER A 91 11.80 -4.96 -43.12
CA SER A 91 10.71 -4.27 -43.83
C SER A 91 10.50 -2.85 -43.31
N SER A 92 10.86 -1.87 -44.14
CA SER A 92 10.49 -0.45 -44.08
C SER A 92 11.26 0.47 -43.12
N VAL A 93 12.21 1.16 -43.75
CA VAL A 93 12.72 2.50 -43.45
C VAL A 93 11.57 3.52 -43.30
N ASN A 94 11.74 4.46 -42.35
CA ASN A 94 11.02 5.72 -42.14
C ASN A 94 9.53 5.66 -41.75
N ILE A 95 9.23 5.89 -40.47
CA ILE A 95 8.18 6.84 -40.08
C ILE A 95 8.68 7.64 -38.86
N GLU A 96 8.57 8.95 -39.01
CA GLU A 96 9.01 9.99 -38.11
C GLU A 96 8.23 10.00 -36.79
N ALA A 97 8.92 10.55 -35.79
CA ALA A 97 8.47 10.96 -34.48
C ALA A 97 7.08 11.63 -34.48
N GLU A 98 6.04 10.91 -34.09
CA GLU A 98 4.83 11.49 -33.51
C GLU A 98 4.20 10.51 -32.53
N GLY A 99 4.18 10.90 -31.27
CA GLY A 99 3.57 10.16 -30.19
C GLY A 99 3.72 10.97 -28.93
N SER A 100 2.75 11.85 -28.66
CA SER A 100 2.53 12.46 -27.36
C SER A 100 2.21 11.32 -26.40
N THR A 101 3.27 10.74 -25.83
CA THR A 101 3.19 9.65 -24.87
C THR A 101 2.66 10.19 -23.55
N GLY A 102 1.91 9.35 -22.83
CA GLY A 102 1.24 9.63 -21.56
C GLY A 102 2.20 9.86 -20.41
N MET A 103 3.19 10.74 -20.60
CA MET A 103 3.90 11.40 -19.53
C MET A 103 2.91 12.41 -18.93
N VAL A 104 2.40 12.12 -17.73
CA VAL A 104 1.78 13.18 -16.92
C VAL A 104 2.87 14.24 -16.75
N ASP A 105 2.79 15.31 -17.53
CA ASP A 105 3.69 16.44 -17.39
C ASP A 105 3.66 16.86 -15.92
N ILE A 106 4.81 16.79 -15.28
CA ILE A 106 5.02 17.25 -13.90
C ILE A 106 4.93 18.77 -13.96
N THR A 107 3.69 19.25 -14.01
CA THR A 107 3.32 20.64 -14.08
C THR A 107 2.96 21.08 -12.66
N MET A 108 3.32 22.30 -12.29
CA MET A 108 2.96 22.87 -10.97
C MET A 108 1.46 22.73 -10.68
N THR A 109 0.63 22.77 -11.71
CA THR A 109 -0.82 22.56 -11.66
C THR A 109 -1.21 21.14 -11.23
N SER A 110 -0.56 20.08 -11.76
CA SER A 110 -0.88 18.70 -11.40
C SER A 110 -0.42 18.37 -9.97
N ALA A 111 0.72 18.93 -9.54
CA ALA A 111 1.19 18.83 -8.15
C ALA A 111 0.23 19.48 -7.16
N MET A 112 -0.25 20.70 -7.44
CA MET A 112 -1.23 21.38 -6.60
C MET A 112 -2.57 20.63 -6.55
N LEU A 113 -3.04 20.14 -7.70
CA LEU A 113 -4.28 19.34 -7.76
C LEU A 113 -4.15 18.03 -6.96
N PHE A 114 -3.01 17.35 -7.04
CA PHE A 114 -2.74 16.15 -6.25
C PHE A 114 -2.79 16.43 -4.75
N ILE A 115 -2.15 17.51 -4.26
CA ILE A 115 -2.17 17.90 -2.85
C ILE A 115 -3.61 18.17 -2.38
N VAL A 116 -4.39 18.91 -3.17
CA VAL A 116 -5.79 19.22 -2.83
C VAL A 116 -6.64 17.95 -2.79
N VAL A 117 -6.53 17.07 -3.79
CA VAL A 117 -7.27 15.81 -3.86
C VAL A 117 -6.86 14.87 -2.73
N ALA A 118 -5.57 14.73 -2.43
CA ALA A 118 -5.07 13.91 -1.33
C ALA A 118 -5.55 14.44 0.03
N SER A 119 -5.53 15.75 0.23
CA SER A 119 -6.03 16.39 1.44
C SER A 119 -7.54 16.19 1.59
N LEU A 120 -8.30 16.36 0.52
CA LEU A 120 -9.74 16.09 0.51
C LEU A 120 -10.03 14.62 0.79
N PHE A 121 -9.27 13.70 0.20
CA PHE A 121 -9.37 12.27 0.44
C PHE A 121 -9.12 11.97 1.93
N LEU A 122 -8.05 12.46 2.53
CA LEU A 122 -7.74 12.27 3.95
C LEU A 122 -8.83 12.85 4.87
N VAL A 123 -9.34 14.05 4.58
CA VAL A 123 -10.46 14.64 5.34
C VAL A 123 -11.72 13.81 5.17
N MET A 124 -11.98 13.29 3.97
CA MET A 124 -13.08 12.35 3.70
C MET A 124 -12.88 11.04 4.47
N LEU A 125 -11.67 10.48 4.54
CA LEU A 125 -11.38 9.30 5.39
C LEU A 125 -11.70 9.58 6.85
N TYR A 126 -11.24 10.73 7.35
CA TYR A 126 -11.38 11.10 8.76
C TYR A 126 -12.85 11.37 9.13
N LYS A 127 -13.58 12.13 8.32
CA LYS A 127 -14.99 12.47 8.56
C LYS A 127 -15.93 11.31 8.23
N LEU A 128 -15.62 10.54 7.20
CA LEU A 128 -16.42 9.43 6.71
C LEU A 128 -15.82 8.10 7.17
N MET A 129 -15.44 8.01 8.46
CA MET A 129 -15.09 6.79 9.23
C MET A 129 -16.26 5.77 9.32
N SER A 130 -17.03 5.67 8.24
CA SER A 130 -18.10 4.73 8.03
C SER A 130 -17.51 3.36 7.75
N HIS A 131 -18.11 2.34 8.35
CA HIS A 131 -17.79 0.94 8.08
C HIS A 131 -17.78 0.64 6.57
N TRP A 132 -18.69 1.24 5.82
CA TRP A 132 -18.78 1.10 4.37
C TRP A 132 -17.53 1.57 3.63
N PHE A 133 -16.94 2.69 4.05
CA PHE A 133 -15.77 3.24 3.39
C PHE A 133 -14.53 2.36 3.61
N VAL A 134 -14.36 1.84 4.83
CA VAL A 134 -13.25 0.93 5.15
C VAL A 134 -13.36 -0.37 4.36
N GLU A 135 -14.57 -0.93 4.19
CA GLU A 135 -14.78 -2.09 3.32
C GLU A 135 -14.44 -1.78 1.85
N LEU A 136 -14.81 -0.59 1.34
CA LEU A 136 -14.45 -0.17 -0.01
C LEU A 136 -12.93 -0.12 -0.21
N LEU A 137 -12.20 0.48 0.73
CA LEU A 137 -10.73 0.56 0.66
C LEU A 137 -10.09 -0.84 0.64
N VAL A 138 -10.63 -1.77 1.42
CA VAL A 138 -10.17 -3.17 1.44
C VAL A 138 -10.42 -3.84 0.09
N VAL A 139 -11.59 -3.64 -0.53
CA VAL A 139 -11.88 -4.22 -1.85
C VAL A 139 -10.93 -3.67 -2.92
N ILE A 140 -10.74 -2.35 -2.99
CA ILE A 140 -9.82 -1.72 -3.94
C ILE A 140 -8.38 -2.18 -3.68
N PHE A 141 -7.98 -2.29 -2.42
CA PHE A 141 -6.67 -2.78 -2.03
C PHE A 141 -6.46 -4.25 -2.44
N CYS A 142 -7.46 -5.11 -2.29
CA CYS A 142 -7.39 -6.49 -2.76
C CYS A 142 -7.26 -6.56 -4.28
N ILE A 143 -8.01 -5.74 -5.03
CA ILE A 143 -7.89 -5.70 -6.50
C ILE A 143 -6.47 -5.28 -6.90
N GLY A 144 -5.98 -4.15 -6.37
CA GLY A 144 -4.61 -3.70 -6.64
C GLY A 144 -3.56 -4.72 -6.19
N GLY A 145 -3.78 -5.35 -5.03
CA GLY A 145 -2.91 -6.38 -4.47
C GLY A 145 -2.81 -7.63 -5.35
N VAL A 146 -3.93 -8.10 -5.93
CA VAL A 146 -3.92 -9.23 -6.87
C VAL A 146 -3.13 -8.87 -8.13
N GLU A 147 -3.38 -7.71 -8.73
CA GLU A 147 -2.69 -7.25 -9.93
C GLU A 147 -1.18 -7.07 -9.71
N GLY A 148 -0.80 -6.42 -8.60
CA GLY A 148 0.59 -6.21 -8.24
C GLY A 148 1.31 -7.53 -7.92
N LEU A 149 0.67 -8.42 -7.16
CA LEU A 149 1.25 -9.71 -6.79
C LEU A 149 1.37 -10.64 -8.00
N GLN A 150 0.37 -10.68 -8.88
CA GLN A 150 0.40 -11.44 -10.11
C GLN A 150 1.54 -10.99 -11.02
N THR A 151 1.69 -9.68 -11.22
CA THR A 151 2.76 -9.13 -12.07
C THR A 151 4.14 -9.44 -11.50
N CYS A 152 4.32 -9.24 -10.19
CA CYS A 152 5.57 -9.53 -9.50
C CYS A 152 5.93 -11.02 -9.57
N LEU A 153 4.99 -11.91 -9.24
CA LEU A 153 5.23 -13.36 -9.27
C LEU A 153 5.49 -13.88 -10.68
N VAL A 154 4.75 -13.41 -11.69
CA VAL A 154 4.99 -13.80 -13.08
C VAL A 154 6.39 -13.38 -13.53
N ALA A 155 6.83 -12.17 -13.21
CA ALA A 155 8.17 -11.68 -13.54
C ALA A 155 9.29 -12.40 -12.76
N LEU A 156 9.06 -12.78 -11.51
CA LEU A 156 10.00 -13.59 -10.73
C LEU A 156 10.10 -15.03 -11.26
N LEU A 157 8.95 -15.66 -11.53
CA LEU A 157 8.89 -17.04 -11.99
C LEU A 157 9.38 -17.19 -13.44
N SER A 158 9.15 -16.19 -14.31
CA SER A 158 9.70 -16.20 -15.68
C SER A 158 11.23 -16.15 -15.67
N ARG A 159 11.80 -15.45 -14.69
CA ARG A 159 13.25 -15.37 -14.46
C ARG A 159 13.83 -16.68 -13.95
N TRP A 160 13.11 -17.37 -13.05
CA TRP A 160 13.58 -18.63 -12.48
C TRP A 160 13.38 -19.82 -13.44
N PHE A 161 12.32 -19.80 -14.24
CA PHE A 161 11.99 -20.83 -15.22
C PHE A 161 11.97 -20.29 -16.66
N LYS A 162 13.16 -19.92 -17.18
CA LYS A 162 13.35 -19.46 -18.58
C LYS A 162 12.71 -20.37 -19.66
N PRO A 163 12.68 -21.71 -19.54
CA PRO A 163 12.02 -22.57 -20.53
C PRO A 163 10.48 -22.53 -20.46
N ALA A 164 9.90 -22.40 -19.26
CA ALA A 164 8.44 -22.38 -19.06
C ALA A 164 7.82 -21.03 -19.45
N ALA A 165 8.59 -19.95 -19.32
CA ALA A 165 8.19 -18.60 -19.74
C ALA A 165 7.96 -18.46 -21.26
N ARG A 166 8.53 -19.36 -22.08
CA ARG A 166 8.37 -19.37 -23.56
C ARG A 166 7.15 -20.14 -24.06
N SER A 167 6.40 -20.83 -23.20
CA SER A 167 5.16 -21.52 -23.62
C SER A 167 3.98 -20.56 -23.59
N PHE A 168 3.67 -19.98 -24.77
CA PHE A 168 2.50 -19.15 -25.00
C PHE A 168 1.34 -20.00 -25.53
N VAL A 169 0.16 -19.91 -24.90
CA VAL A 169 -1.08 -20.47 -25.43
C VAL A 169 -1.94 -19.31 -25.92
N LYS A 170 -2.43 -19.43 -27.16
CA LYS A 170 -3.31 -18.45 -27.78
C LYS A 170 -4.74 -18.72 -27.29
N VAL A 171 -5.23 -17.91 -26.35
CA VAL A 171 -6.62 -18.00 -25.90
C VAL A 171 -7.50 -17.17 -26.85
N PRO A 172 -8.63 -17.73 -27.33
CA PRO A 172 -9.42 -17.16 -28.43
C PRO A 172 -10.08 -15.81 -28.13
N PHE A 173 -10.03 -15.32 -26.88
CA PHE A 173 -10.66 -14.05 -26.47
C PHE A 173 -9.66 -12.99 -25.94
N PHE A 174 -8.42 -13.38 -25.60
CA PHE A 174 -7.47 -12.49 -24.88
C PHE A 174 -6.04 -12.46 -25.47
N GLY A 175 -5.79 -13.16 -26.59
CA GLY A 175 -4.47 -13.20 -27.22
C GLY A 175 -3.49 -14.21 -26.59
N ALA A 176 -2.19 -14.06 -26.84
CA ALA A 176 -1.17 -14.98 -26.34
C ALA A 176 -0.88 -14.74 -24.85
N VAL A 177 -1.51 -15.54 -23.96
CA VAL A 177 -1.30 -15.44 -22.51
C VAL A 177 -0.33 -16.55 -22.07
N SER A 178 0.66 -16.20 -21.26
CA SER A 178 1.66 -17.15 -20.72
C SER A 178 0.99 -18.14 -19.76
N TYR A 179 1.35 -19.42 -19.85
CA TYR A 179 0.88 -20.49 -18.93
C TYR A 179 1.11 -20.13 -17.45
N LEU A 180 2.17 -19.36 -17.20
CA LEU A 180 2.59 -18.92 -15.88
C LEU A 180 1.58 -17.97 -15.23
N THR A 181 1.05 -17.01 -15.99
CA THR A 181 0.07 -16.05 -15.50
C THR A 181 -1.21 -16.76 -15.09
N LEU A 182 -1.71 -17.67 -15.93
CA LEU A 182 -2.93 -18.43 -15.65
C LEU A 182 -2.81 -19.30 -14.39
N ALA A 183 -1.64 -19.90 -14.15
CA ALA A 183 -1.39 -20.71 -12.96
C ALA A 183 -1.23 -19.87 -11.69
N VAL A 184 -0.68 -18.65 -11.80
CA VAL A 184 -0.40 -17.76 -10.66
C VAL A 184 -1.64 -16.96 -10.24
N CYS A 185 -2.53 -16.60 -11.17
CA CYS A 185 -3.79 -15.90 -10.91
C CYS A 185 -4.59 -16.45 -9.71
N PRO A 186 -4.96 -17.74 -9.65
CA PRO A 186 -5.76 -18.27 -8.54
C PRO A 186 -5.01 -18.19 -7.20
N PHE A 187 -3.69 -18.34 -7.20
CA PHE A 187 -2.87 -18.20 -6.00
C PHE A 187 -2.89 -16.76 -5.46
N CYS A 188 -2.75 -15.77 -6.34
CA CYS A 188 -2.82 -14.34 -5.95
C CYS A 188 -4.19 -13.98 -5.38
N ILE A 189 -5.27 -14.45 -6.01
CA ILE A 189 -6.64 -14.22 -5.53
C ILE A 189 -6.84 -14.85 -4.15
N VAL A 190 -6.43 -16.10 -3.97
CA VAL A 190 -6.55 -16.79 -2.67
C VAL A 190 -5.77 -16.04 -1.60
N PHE A 191 -4.55 -15.58 -1.89
CA PHE A 191 -3.75 -14.81 -0.94
C PHE A 191 -4.43 -13.49 -0.54
N ALA A 192 -4.95 -12.73 -1.50
CA ALA A 192 -5.66 -11.48 -1.24
C ALA A 192 -6.95 -11.69 -0.44
N VAL A 193 -7.71 -12.75 -0.74
CA VAL A 193 -8.94 -13.12 0.00
C VAL A 193 -8.60 -13.57 1.42
N LEU A 194 -7.59 -14.41 1.59
CA LEU A 194 -7.13 -14.83 2.93
C LEU A 194 -6.73 -13.62 3.77
N TRP A 195 -5.97 -12.68 3.19
CA TRP A 195 -5.65 -11.43 3.89
C TRP A 195 -6.90 -10.64 4.27
N ALA A 196 -7.86 -10.48 3.36
CA ALA A 196 -9.10 -9.75 3.62
C ALA A 196 -9.94 -10.37 4.75
N VAL A 197 -9.99 -11.70 4.83
CA VAL A 197 -10.71 -12.44 5.89
C VAL A 197 -9.97 -12.33 7.22
N TYR A 198 -8.65 -12.54 7.23
CA TYR A 198 -7.84 -12.54 8.44
C TYR A 198 -7.35 -11.15 8.87
N ARG A 199 -7.78 -10.06 8.22
CA ARG A 199 -7.34 -8.67 8.45
C ARG A 199 -7.45 -8.17 9.90
N ARG A 200 -8.30 -8.79 10.72
CA ARG A 200 -8.52 -8.42 12.13
C ARG A 200 -7.52 -9.11 13.08
N MET A 201 -6.73 -10.06 12.59
CA MET A 201 -5.79 -10.82 13.40
C MET A 201 -4.48 -10.03 13.63
N PRO A 202 -3.77 -10.27 14.75
CA PRO A 202 -2.55 -9.53 15.10
C PRO A 202 -1.37 -9.78 14.15
N TYR A 203 -1.43 -10.81 13.30
CA TYR A 203 -0.44 -11.10 12.27
C TYR A 203 -0.84 -10.61 10.88
N ALA A 204 -2.01 -9.98 10.70
CA ALA A 204 -2.50 -9.54 9.40
C ALA A 204 -1.60 -8.48 8.72
N TRP A 205 -0.84 -7.73 9.53
CA TRP A 205 0.08 -6.70 9.06
C TRP A 205 1.14 -7.26 8.10
N ILE A 206 1.61 -8.50 8.30
CA ILE A 206 2.62 -9.09 7.42
C ILE A 206 2.07 -9.29 5.99
N GLY A 207 0.83 -9.75 5.88
CA GLY A 207 0.18 -9.91 4.59
C GLY A 207 -0.12 -8.56 3.94
N GLN A 208 -0.40 -7.53 4.76
CA GLN A 208 -0.60 -6.17 4.28
C GLN A 208 0.68 -5.62 3.68
N ASP A 209 1.82 -5.77 4.36
CA ASP A 209 3.12 -5.30 3.87
C ASP A 209 3.54 -5.99 2.58
N VAL A 210 3.29 -7.29 2.45
CA VAL A 210 3.55 -8.04 1.21
C VAL A 210 2.68 -7.52 0.05
N LEU A 211 1.37 -7.35 0.27
CA LEU A 211 0.45 -6.84 -0.75
C LEU A 211 0.79 -5.39 -1.13
N VAL A 212 1.05 -4.52 -0.15
CA VAL A 212 1.47 -3.12 -0.38
C VAL A 212 2.77 -3.07 -1.17
N SER A 213 3.76 -3.89 -0.79
CA SER A 213 5.04 -3.95 -1.51
C SER A 213 4.82 -4.39 -2.96
N ALA A 214 4.04 -5.44 -3.20
CA ALA A 214 3.74 -5.90 -4.55
C ALA A 214 3.06 -4.81 -5.41
N VAL A 215 2.11 -4.07 -4.83
CA VAL A 215 1.47 -2.92 -5.50
C VAL A 215 2.47 -1.81 -5.82
N LEU A 216 3.35 -1.46 -4.87
CA LEU A 216 4.35 -0.42 -5.05
C LEU A 216 5.39 -0.77 -6.11
N PHE A 217 5.79 -2.03 -6.21
CA PHE A 217 6.68 -2.51 -7.27
C PHE A 217 6.01 -2.45 -8.65
N PHE A 218 4.69 -2.69 -8.72
CA PHE A 218 3.92 -2.65 -9.96
C PHE A 218 3.62 -1.22 -10.45
N ALA A 219 3.36 -0.28 -9.54
CA ALA A 219 3.01 1.10 -9.86
C ALA A 219 3.91 1.79 -10.93
N PRO A 220 5.26 1.68 -10.89
CA PRO A 220 6.11 2.28 -11.92
C PRO A 220 5.97 1.60 -13.29
N SER A 221 5.64 0.31 -13.35
CA SER A 221 5.46 -0.42 -14.62
C SER A 221 4.18 0.02 -15.35
N ILE A 222 3.13 0.47 -14.64
CA ILE A 222 1.94 1.05 -15.27
C ILE A 222 2.29 2.31 -16.08
N GLY A 223 3.17 3.17 -15.54
CA GLY A 223 3.64 4.37 -16.24
C GLY A 223 4.51 4.06 -17.46
N ILE A 224 5.20 2.91 -17.47
CA ILE A 224 6.01 2.45 -18.62
C ILE A 224 5.13 1.80 -19.69
N ILE A 225 4.05 1.11 -19.32
CA ILE A 225 3.13 0.47 -20.28
C ILE A 225 2.20 1.51 -20.95
N LEU A 226 1.92 2.64 -20.29
CA LEU A 226 1.15 3.76 -20.86
C LEU A 226 1.98 4.79 -21.63
N CYS A 227 3.32 4.64 -21.67
CA CYS A 227 4.24 5.47 -22.46
C CYS A 227 4.61 4.75 -23.75
#